data_AF-U1MI68-F1
#
_entry.id   AF-U1MI68-F1
#
_cell.length_a   1.000
_cell.length_b   1.000
_cell.length_c   1.000
_cell.angle_alpha   90.00
_cell.angle_beta   90.00
_cell.angle_gamma   90.00
#
_symmetry.space_group_name_H-M   'P 1'
#
loop_
_entity.id
_entity.type
_entity.pdbx_description
1 polymer ?
#
loop_
_entity_poly.entity_id
_entity_poly.type
_entity_poly.pdbx_seq_one_letter_code
_entity_poly.pdbx_strand_id
1 'polypeptide(L)'
;MKVATVGIGQAGGRIATTISSFSSRFYSASSFVGPVAVNTAEADLAALDLPAEQTVLIGVDRLNGGGVGTDNHLGAEVTETGIGAVHDSIDQLPIYTVDAFLLSPDSAAERGQVASP
;
A
#
# COMPACT_ATOMS: atom_id res chain seq x y z
N MET A 1 6.61 19.75 5.61
CA MET A 1 6.27 18.94 4.44
C MET A 1 5.40 17.80 4.93
N LYS A 2 4.22 17.62 4.36
CA LYS A 2 3.33 16.48 4.63
C LYS A 2 3.38 15.50 3.47
N VAL A 3 3.63 14.23 3.76
CA VAL A 3 3.78 13.18 2.75
C VAL A 3 2.76 12.09 3.00
N ALA A 4 1.98 11.74 1.97
CA ALA A 4 1.12 10.56 2.01
C ALA A 4 1.95 9.33 1.64
N THR A 5 1.82 8.23 2.39
CA THR A 5 2.62 7.02 2.15
C THR A 5 1.75 5.90 1.63
N VAL A 6 2.14 5.32 0.50
CA VAL A 6 1.46 4.15 -0.07
C VAL A 6 2.47 3.00 -0.12
N GLY A 7 2.21 1.97 0.67
CA GLY A 7 2.97 0.73 0.67
C GLY A 7 2.33 -0.28 -0.27
N ILE A 8 3.11 -0.89 -1.14
CA ILE A 8 2.63 -1.85 -2.12
C ILE A 8 3.35 -3.19 -1.91
N GLY A 9 2.58 -4.28 -1.82
CA GLY A 9 3.10 -5.60 -1.50
C GLY A 9 3.50 -5.73 -0.03
N GLN A 10 4.14 -6.86 0.30
CA GLN A 10 4.45 -7.20 1.69
C GLN A 10 5.49 -6.25 2.29
N ALA A 11 6.62 -6.06 1.62
CA ALA A 11 7.67 -5.17 2.12
C ALA A 11 7.21 -3.71 2.12
N GLY A 12 6.53 -3.29 1.05
CA GLY A 12 5.99 -1.94 0.93
C GLY A 12 5.01 -1.57 2.04
N GLY A 13 4.06 -2.46 2.33
CA GLY A 13 3.11 -2.28 3.44
C GLY A 13 3.80 -2.13 4.80
N ARG A 14 4.82 -2.96 5.07
CA ARG A 14 5.62 -2.87 6.31
C ARG A 14 6.41 -1.56 6.39
N ILE A 15 6.98 -1.09 5.27
CA ILE A 15 7.70 0.18 5.21
C ILE A 15 6.76 1.35 5.50
N ALA A 16 5.62 1.44 4.80
CA ALA A 16 4.64 2.51 5.00
C ALA A 16 4.11 2.54 6.45
N THR A 17 3.77 1.38 6.99
CA THR A 17 3.33 1.23 8.40
C THR A 17 4.42 1.71 9.36
N THR A 18 5.66 1.28 9.15
CA THR A 18 6.78 1.63 10.04
C THR A 18 7.09 3.14 10.00
N ILE A 19 7.07 3.75 8.81
CA ILE A 19 7.29 5.20 8.65
C ILE A 19 6.19 5.98 9.38
N SER A 20 4.93 5.60 9.21
CA SER A 20 3.80 6.22 9.90
C SER A 20 3.94 6.11 11.43
N SER A 21 4.20 4.90 11.93
CA SER A 21 4.40 4.64 13.36
C SER A 21 5.62 5.34 13.94
N PHE A 22 6.69 5.52 13.15
CA PHE A 22 7.86 6.29 13.56
C PHE A 22 7.56 7.79 13.59
N SER A 23 6.84 8.31 12.59
CA SER A 23 6.45 9.72 12.51
C SER A 23 5.55 10.12 13.68
N SER A 24 4.57 9.28 14.03
CA SER A 24 3.65 9.56 15.14
C SER A 24 4.35 9.57 16.51
N ARG A 25 5.45 8.82 16.65
CA ARG A 25 6.23 8.72 17.90
C ARG A 25 7.28 9.81 18.07
N PHE A 26 7.95 10.22 17.00
CA PHE A 26 9.19 11.00 17.11
C PHE A 26 9.15 12.38 16.44
N TYR A 27 8.15 12.66 15.59
CA TYR A 27 7.99 13.95 14.94
C TYR A 27 6.69 14.61 15.40
N SER A 28 6.52 15.90 15.09
CA SER A 28 5.18 16.46 15.04
C SER A 28 4.36 15.56 14.10
N ALA A 29 3.26 15.01 14.62
CA ALA A 29 2.43 13.95 14.01
C ALA A 29 1.80 14.29 12.64
N SER A 30 2.37 15.26 11.93
CA SER A 30 1.89 15.89 10.71
C SER A 30 2.80 15.66 9.49
N SER A 31 3.99 15.07 9.64
CA SER A 31 4.92 14.91 8.50
C SER A 31 4.53 13.78 7.55
N PHE A 32 4.00 12.68 8.08
CA PHE A 32 3.48 11.57 7.30
C PHE A 32 2.01 11.35 7.63
N VAL A 33 1.18 11.19 6.60
CA VAL A 33 -0.27 11.03 6.77
C VAL A 33 -0.76 9.77 6.07
N GLY A 34 -1.71 9.08 6.72
CA GLY A 34 -2.51 8.02 6.14
C GLY A 34 -1.71 6.98 5.35
N PRO A 35 -1.00 6.06 6.03
CA PRO A 35 -0.41 4.93 5.34
C PRO A 35 -1.51 4.12 4.66
N VAL A 36 -1.45 3.96 3.35
CA VAL A 36 -2.30 3.04 2.60
C VAL A 36 -1.45 1.84 2.23
N ALA A 37 -1.84 0.64 2.66
CA ALA A 37 -1.17 -0.61 2.32
C ALA A 37 -2.00 -1.38 1.29
N VAL A 38 -1.43 -1.61 0.11
CA VAL A 38 -2.05 -2.35 -0.99
C VAL A 38 -1.38 -3.70 -1.14
N ASN A 39 -2.13 -4.79 -1.15
CA ASN A 39 -1.59 -6.11 -1.44
C ASN A 39 -2.65 -7.04 -2.06
N THR A 40 -2.20 -8.18 -2.56
CA THR A 40 -3.02 -9.28 -3.08
C THR A 40 -3.18 -10.44 -2.09
N ALA A 41 -2.36 -10.45 -1.04
CA ALA A 41 -2.41 -11.44 0.03
C ALA A 41 -3.11 -10.85 1.27
N GLU A 42 -4.21 -11.46 1.69
CA GLU A 42 -4.99 -11.01 2.85
C GLU A 42 -4.19 -11.16 4.15
N ALA A 43 -3.47 -12.28 4.28
CA ALA A 43 -2.64 -12.57 5.45
C ALA A 43 -1.53 -11.52 5.68
N ASP A 44 -0.97 -10.97 4.58
CA ASP A 44 0.05 -9.93 4.68
C ASP A 44 -0.52 -8.62 5.20
N LEU A 45 -1.71 -8.22 4.75
CA LEU A 45 -2.38 -7.00 5.23
C LEU A 45 -2.81 -7.15 6.69
N ALA A 46 -3.36 -8.31 7.07
CA ALA A 46 -3.76 -8.60 8.45
C ALA A 46 -2.59 -8.59 9.45
N ALA A 47 -1.35 -8.76 8.97
CA ALA A 47 -0.14 -8.69 9.80
C ALA A 47 0.35 -7.24 10.05
N LEU A 48 -0.20 -6.25 9.35
CA LEU A 48 0.15 -4.85 9.54
C LEU A 48 -0.61 -4.25 10.72
N ASP A 49 0.05 -3.35 11.47
CA ASP A 49 -0.58 -2.54 12.51
C ASP A 49 -1.29 -1.34 11.88
N LEU A 50 -2.25 -1.62 10.99
CA LEU A 50 -3.06 -0.64 10.28
C LEU A 50 -4.55 -0.98 10.41
N PRO A 51 -5.43 0.03 10.50
CA PRO A 51 -6.86 -0.17 10.47
C PRO A 51 -7.33 -0.57 9.06
N ALA A 52 -8.50 -1.22 8.97
CA ALA A 52 -9.00 -1.78 7.71
C ALA A 52 -9.16 -0.72 6.60
N GLU A 53 -9.52 0.50 6.97
CA GLU A 53 -9.71 1.63 6.05
C GLU A 53 -8.40 2.08 5.37
N GLN A 54 -7.26 1.69 5.94
CA GLN A 54 -5.91 1.96 5.45
C GLN A 54 -5.28 0.75 4.74
N THR A 55 -6.02 -0.35 4.60
CA THR A 55 -5.59 -1.55 3.89
C THR A 55 -6.47 -1.79 2.67
N VAL A 56 -5.86 -2.15 1.55
CA VAL A 56 -6.55 -2.37 0.28
C VAL A 56 -6.14 -3.73 -0.26
N LEU A 57 -7.08 -4.67 -0.24
CA LEU A 57 -6.93 -5.99 -0.85
C LEU A 57 -7.41 -5.95 -2.31
N ILE A 58 -6.50 -6.20 -3.25
CA ILE A 58 -6.80 -6.25 -4.70
C ILE A 58 -6.70 -7.67 -5.24
N GLY A 59 -7.42 -7.97 -6.33
CA GLY A 59 -7.36 -9.27 -7.01
C GLY A 59 -8.06 -10.43 -6.30
N VAL A 60 -9.00 -10.15 -5.39
CA VAL A 60 -9.77 -11.18 -4.66
C VAL A 60 -10.48 -12.13 -5.61
N ASP A 61 -11.03 -11.60 -6.71
CA ASP A 61 -11.72 -12.33 -7.77
C ASP A 61 -10.84 -13.36 -8.48
N ARG A 62 -9.52 -13.13 -8.53
CA ARG A 62 -8.55 -14.00 -9.22
C ARG A 62 -7.73 -14.87 -8.28
N LEU A 63 -7.41 -14.38 -7.10
CA LEU A 63 -6.40 -14.96 -6.20
C LEU A 63 -6.99 -15.43 -4.86
N ASN A 64 -8.24 -15.08 -4.56
CA ASN A 64 -8.91 -15.40 -3.30
C ASN A 64 -8.05 -15.07 -2.06
N GLY A 65 -7.34 -13.93 -2.10
CA GLY A 65 -6.49 -13.45 -1.01
C GLY A 65 -5.17 -14.22 -0.81
N GLY A 66 -4.77 -15.10 -1.74
CA GLY A 66 -3.55 -15.90 -1.63
C GLY A 66 -2.26 -15.20 -2.08
N GLY A 67 -2.38 -14.04 -2.73
CA GLY A 67 -1.25 -13.33 -3.32
C GLY A 67 -0.81 -13.86 -4.69
N VAL A 68 -0.02 -13.06 -5.41
CA VAL A 68 0.54 -13.40 -6.74
C VAL A 68 1.85 -14.19 -6.71
N GLY A 69 2.45 -14.37 -5.52
CA GLY A 69 3.75 -15.02 -5.39
C GLY A 69 4.83 -14.28 -6.15
N THR A 70 5.50 -14.94 -7.10
CA THR A 70 6.57 -14.37 -7.94
C THR A 70 6.13 -14.06 -9.37
N ASP A 71 4.83 -14.02 -9.67
CA ASP A 71 4.32 -13.75 -11.02
C ASP A 71 4.08 -12.24 -11.23
N ASN A 72 5.06 -11.56 -11.83
CA ASN A 72 5.00 -10.11 -12.04
C ASN A 72 3.89 -9.72 -13.01
N HIS A 73 3.61 -10.57 -14.02
CA HIS A 73 2.62 -10.26 -15.04
C HIS A 73 1.23 -10.29 -14.43
N LEU A 74 0.93 -11.33 -13.64
CA LEU A 74 -0.31 -11.41 -12.89
C LEU A 74 -0.40 -10.29 -11.84
N GLY A 75 0.70 -9.96 -11.18
CA GLY A 75 0.79 -8.83 -10.26
C GLY A 75 0.46 -7.48 -10.91
N ALA A 76 0.99 -7.22 -12.10
CA ALA A 76 0.69 -6.01 -12.86
C ALA A 76 -0.78 -5.97 -13.31
N GLU A 77 -1.29 -7.07 -13.87
CA GLU A 77 -2.68 -7.14 -14.35
C GLU A 77 -3.69 -6.94 -13.22
N VAL A 78 -3.47 -7.59 -12.07
CA VAL A 78 -4.32 -7.43 -10.87
C VAL A 78 -4.26 -6.01 -10.31
N THR A 79 -3.12 -5.35 -10.44
CA THR A 79 -2.98 -3.96 -10.00
C THR A 79 -3.71 -3.00 -10.94
N GLU A 80 -3.63 -3.25 -12.25
CA GLU A 80 -4.36 -2.47 -13.25
C GLU A 80 -5.88 -2.58 -13.05
N THR A 81 -6.40 -3.79 -12.84
CA THR A 81 -7.84 -3.98 -12.56
C THR A 81 -8.24 -3.47 -11.17
N GLY A 82 -7.32 -3.53 -10.19
CA GLY A 82 -7.52 -3.09 -8.82
C GLY A 82 -7.32 -1.60 -8.57
N ILE A 83 -6.91 -0.81 -9.57
CA ILE A 83 -6.51 0.59 -9.39
C ILE A 83 -7.65 1.46 -8.82
N GLY A 84 -8.90 1.14 -9.16
CA GLY A 84 -10.07 1.83 -8.62
C GLY A 84 -10.15 1.74 -7.10
N ALA A 85 -9.95 0.56 -6.52
CA ALA A 85 -9.97 0.37 -5.08
C ALA A 85 -8.81 1.11 -4.38
N VAL A 86 -7.66 1.20 -5.04
CA VAL A 86 -6.51 1.98 -4.53
C VAL A 86 -6.84 3.47 -4.55
N HIS A 87 -7.44 3.99 -5.62
CA HIS A 87 -7.89 5.37 -5.72
C HIS A 87 -8.94 5.70 -4.65
N ASP A 88 -9.94 4.83 -4.46
CA ASP A 88 -11.01 5.02 -3.46
C ASP A 88 -10.44 5.17 -2.03
N SER A 89 -9.36 4.45 -1.71
CA SER A 89 -8.67 4.56 -0.42
C SER A 89 -7.84 5.84 -0.32
N ILE A 90 -7.12 6.21 -1.38
CA ILE A 90 -6.34 7.47 -1.43
C ILE A 90 -7.25 8.69 -1.30
N ASP A 91 -8.45 8.66 -1.88
CA ASP A 91 -9.42 9.75 -1.80
C ASP A 91 -9.95 10.01 -0.37
N GLN A 92 -9.78 9.05 0.55
CA GLN A 92 -10.08 9.25 1.98
C GLN A 92 -9.00 10.06 2.71
N LEU A 93 -7.82 10.21 2.11
CA LEU A 93 -6.74 11.00 2.70
C LEU A 93 -7.00 12.50 2.54
N PRO A 94 -6.49 13.35 3.44
CA PRO A 94 -6.56 14.80 3.30
C PRO A 94 -5.55 15.29 2.22
N ILE A 95 -5.71 14.81 0.98
CA ILE A 95 -4.78 14.99 -0.15
C ILE A 95 -4.48 16.46 -0.45
N TYR A 96 -5.42 17.38 -0.19
CA TYR A 96 -5.25 18.82 -0.36
C TYR A 96 -4.22 19.43 0.62
N THR A 97 -3.81 18.69 1.65
CA THR A 97 -2.79 19.11 2.61
C THR A 97 -1.44 18.45 2.39
N VAL A 98 -1.35 17.54 1.41
CA VAL A 98 -0.17 16.71 1.14
C VAL A 98 0.69 17.41 0.09
N ASP A 99 1.99 17.49 0.36
CA ASP A 99 2.98 18.08 -0.55
C ASP A 99 3.53 17.04 -1.54
N ALA A 100 3.54 15.76 -1.16
CA ALA A 100 4.07 14.66 -1.98
C ALA A 100 3.49 13.28 -1.60
N PHE A 101 3.56 12.34 -2.54
CA PHE A 101 3.30 10.92 -2.29
C PHE A 101 4.61 10.14 -2.24
N LEU A 102 4.74 9.25 -1.25
CA LEU A 102 5.82 8.27 -1.16
C LEU A 102 5.28 6.89 -1.47
N LEU A 103 5.60 6.39 -2.67
CA LEU A 103 5.31 5.02 -3.07
C LEU A 103 6.45 4.11 -2.60
N SER A 104 6.11 3.08 -1.81
CA SER A 104 7.06 2.07 -1.33
C SER A 104 6.66 0.72 -1.94
N PRO A 105 7.16 0.38 -3.14
CA PRO A 105 6.94 -0.94 -3.71
C PRO A 105 7.77 -1.99 -2.96
N ASP A 106 7.35 -3.24 -3.09
CA ASP A 106 8.23 -4.35 -2.77
C ASP A 106 9.42 -4.32 -3.74
N SER A 107 10.64 -4.64 -3.28
CA SER A 107 11.79 -4.78 -4.18
C SER A 107 11.64 -5.99 -5.10
N ALA A 108 10.71 -6.89 -4.76
CA ALA A 108 10.17 -7.87 -5.67
C ALA A 108 9.32 -7.25 -6.81
N ALA A 109 9.22 -5.93 -6.98
CA ALA A 109 8.71 -5.36 -8.23
C ALA A 109 9.61 -5.70 -9.44
N GLU A 110 10.88 -6.07 -9.22
CA GLU A 110 11.71 -6.74 -10.25
C GLU A 110 11.41 -8.27 -10.35
N ARG A 111 10.64 -8.88 -9.43
CA ARG A 111 10.35 -10.35 -9.33
C ARG A 111 8.97 -10.76 -8.72
N GLY A 112 7.86 -10.06 -8.96
CA GLY A 112 6.55 -10.69 -8.79
C GLY A 112 5.43 -9.89 -8.17
N GLN A 113 5.72 -8.82 -7.44
CA GLN A 113 4.71 -8.23 -6.56
C GLN A 113 4.51 -6.76 -6.91
N VAL A 114 3.55 -6.56 -7.82
CA VAL A 114 2.94 -5.28 -8.20
C VAL A 114 3.85 -4.30 -8.94
N ALA A 115 3.48 -3.99 -10.18
CA ALA A 115 4.10 -2.91 -10.94
C ALA A 115 3.62 -1.56 -10.41
N SER A 116 4.57 -0.67 -10.12
CA SER A 116 4.25 0.77 -10.06
C SER A 116 3.97 1.24 -11.49
N PRO A 117 2.88 2.00 -11.74
CA PRO A 117 2.59 2.52 -13.08
C PRO A 117 3.65 3.48 -13.59
#